data_AF-A0A3M0Y335-F1
#
_entry.id   AF-A0A3M0Y335-F1
#
_cell.length_a   1.000
_cell.length_b   1.000
_cell.length_c   1.000
_cell.angle_alpha   90.00
_cell.angle_beta   90.00
_cell.angle_gamma   90.00
#
_symmetry.space_group_name_H-M   'P 1'
#
loop_
_entity.id
_entity.type
_entity.pdbx_description
1 polymer ?
#
loop_
_entity_poly.entity_id
_entity_poly.type
_entity_poly.pdbx_seq_one_letter_code
_entity_poly.pdbx_strand_id
1 'polypeptide(L)'
;SRQKQPRKYRGLSREAPEQPEPAARKEPPDQPGESAKQRRSLPIEVRIRFERGGFCAVSLLAKRTSSSPEDLTAVTSSGQEVDLRAMQDEWYQDIVPDDLSGVLRNGMVLTGESANGQYSWSLSGREIYVLAARPDISGYVSQPCLELGRDHIVLCTKEVRDRVEKAIQATGAQPSAVLSESSGAPRGWLIFRGLVPASPVAAEGGPDIFNALRPLPDIKISLEGGIRLERGKWLEGHPPSIRVYGSAGTPEVRIDGRLAKRTGDGAYYSDGWDSVGNHSVWCGGKSCSYSIVPFEASWELFEAYMFPIAPGAQQRFSVCGPVVRVGGVAPSRSHTICVPETNPVVLGPEPSQIGTAFKASGVGGVPCLATTDFLPVWALPLDPLHCDKQSASILFVAGTTSLQQILKPAGDPPRRKDAEIERWYRSVLDASRKGLALHPDTALVRDLWQEYKKLARRIWKARK
;
A
#
# COMPACT_ATOMS: atom_id res chain seq x y z
N SER A 1 -9.44 0.44 39.12
CA SER A 1 -9.86 0.15 37.73
C SER A 1 -10.16 -1.34 37.62
N ARG A 2 -11.38 -1.75 37.24
CA ARG A 2 -11.71 -3.19 37.06
C ARG A 2 -10.96 -3.71 35.83
N GLN A 3 -10.02 -4.64 36.00
CA GLN A 3 -9.37 -5.35 34.89
C GLN A 3 -10.45 -6.04 34.03
N LYS A 4 -10.57 -5.64 32.77
CA LYS A 4 -11.49 -6.28 31.82
C LYS A 4 -10.84 -7.58 31.34
N GLN A 5 -11.40 -8.71 31.75
CA GLN A 5 -11.00 -10.01 31.20
C GLN A 5 -11.46 -10.17 29.74
N PRO A 6 -10.66 -10.83 28.89
CA PRO A 6 -11.07 -11.15 27.52
C PRO A 6 -12.31 -12.05 27.52
N ARG A 7 -13.24 -11.80 26.59
CA ARG A 7 -14.43 -12.63 26.42
C ARG A 7 -14.10 -13.87 25.61
N LYS A 8 -14.53 -15.05 26.10
CA LYS A 8 -14.55 -16.27 25.28
C LYS A 8 -15.64 -16.17 24.22
N TYR A 9 -15.28 -16.58 23.01
CA TYR A 9 -16.22 -16.66 21.91
C TYR A 9 -17.22 -17.80 22.13
N ARG A 10 -18.51 -17.51 21.91
CA ARG A 10 -19.59 -18.48 22.16
C ARG A 10 -20.09 -19.19 20.90
N GLY A 11 -19.58 -18.86 19.71
CA GLY A 11 -20.12 -19.34 18.44
C GLY A 11 -20.93 -18.28 17.69
N LEU A 12 -21.20 -18.52 16.40
CA LEU A 12 -22.14 -17.70 15.63
C LEU A 12 -23.53 -18.32 15.75
N SER A 13 -24.51 -17.55 16.21
CA SER A 13 -25.92 -17.83 15.88
C SER A 13 -26.18 -17.23 14.51
N ARG A 14 -26.48 -18.06 13.51
CA ARG A 14 -26.85 -17.60 12.17
C ARG A 14 -28.08 -18.32 11.70
N GLU A 15 -29.12 -17.56 11.42
CA GLU A 15 -30.21 -17.98 10.56
C GLU A 15 -29.86 -17.55 9.13
N ALA A 16 -30.30 -18.36 8.15
CA ALA A 16 -30.17 -17.95 6.75
C ALA A 16 -30.98 -16.66 6.54
N PRO A 17 -30.50 -15.69 5.74
CA PRO A 17 -31.27 -14.49 5.49
C PRO A 17 -32.61 -14.85 4.82
N GLU A 18 -33.72 -14.54 5.48
CA GLU A 18 -35.03 -14.46 4.82
C GLU A 18 -35.00 -13.35 3.77
N GLN A 19 -35.72 -13.54 2.66
CA GLN A 19 -35.81 -12.54 1.59
C GLN A 19 -36.23 -11.18 2.17
N PRO A 20 -35.59 -10.06 1.75
CA PRO A 20 -35.84 -8.77 2.38
C PRO A 20 -37.23 -8.23 2.03
N GLU A 21 -38.10 -8.08 3.04
CA GLU A 21 -39.21 -7.14 2.98
C GLU A 21 -38.69 -5.68 3.00
N PRO A 22 -39.37 -4.74 2.33
CA PRO A 22 -38.92 -3.35 2.22
C PRO A 22 -38.99 -2.62 3.57
N ALA A 23 -37.84 -2.31 4.16
CA ALA A 23 -37.74 -1.63 5.45
C ALA A 23 -37.99 -0.11 5.34
N ALA A 24 -38.96 0.37 6.11
CA ALA A 24 -39.27 1.79 6.30
C ALA A 24 -38.12 2.54 7.01
N ARG A 25 -37.83 3.75 6.52
CA ARG A 25 -36.78 4.67 6.97
C ARG A 25 -37.12 5.21 8.37
N LYS A 26 -36.28 4.95 9.39
CA LYS A 26 -36.33 5.64 10.69
C LYS A 26 -35.16 6.64 10.77
N GLU A 27 -35.49 7.90 11.03
CA GLU A 27 -34.55 8.99 11.26
C GLU A 27 -33.92 8.91 12.67
N PRO A 28 -32.65 9.30 12.84
CA PRO A 28 -32.01 9.35 14.16
C PRO A 28 -32.27 10.69 14.87
N PRO A 29 -32.43 10.71 16.21
CA PRO A 29 -32.57 11.95 16.97
C PRO A 29 -31.22 12.60 17.25
N ASP A 30 -31.17 13.92 17.02
CA ASP A 30 -30.10 14.85 17.39
C ASP A 30 -30.15 15.17 18.90
N GLN A 31 -29.04 14.97 19.62
CA GLN A 31 -28.74 15.71 20.86
C GLN A 31 -27.23 15.96 20.99
N PRO A 32 -26.79 17.23 21.16
CA PRO A 32 -25.42 17.56 21.51
C PRO A 32 -25.26 17.67 23.04
N GLY A 33 -24.42 16.81 23.62
CA GLY A 33 -24.07 16.85 25.04
C GLY A 33 -22.58 16.53 25.26
N GLU A 34 -21.93 17.40 26.02
CA GLU A 34 -20.58 17.40 26.63
C GLU A 34 -19.60 16.27 26.30
N SER A 35 -18.36 16.68 26.02
CA SER A 35 -17.18 15.90 25.65
C SER A 35 -16.76 14.85 26.70
N ALA A 36 -17.50 13.76 26.79
CA ALA A 36 -17.00 12.51 27.35
C ALA A 36 -15.98 11.92 26.37
N LYS A 37 -14.74 11.68 26.83
CA LYS A 37 -13.71 10.96 26.06
C LYS A 37 -14.33 9.68 25.47
N GLN A 38 -14.62 9.67 24.17
CA GLN A 38 -15.28 8.54 23.51
C GLN A 38 -14.39 7.31 23.64
N ARG A 39 -14.85 6.32 24.40
CA ARG A 39 -14.16 5.04 24.52
C ARG A 39 -14.45 4.19 23.29
N ARG A 40 -13.43 3.94 22.47
CA ARG A 40 -13.58 3.19 21.22
C ARG A 40 -13.10 1.75 21.40
N SER A 41 -13.94 0.79 21.04
CA SER A 41 -13.60 -0.65 21.07
C SER A 41 -13.35 -1.14 19.65
N LEU A 42 -12.14 -1.61 19.38
CA LEU A 42 -11.67 -2.08 18.09
C LEU A 42 -11.28 -3.57 18.16
N PRO A 43 -11.38 -4.34 17.09
CA PRO A 43 -10.96 -5.74 17.10
C PRO A 43 -9.44 -5.89 16.99
N ILE A 44 -8.96 -7.03 17.48
CA ILE A 44 -7.68 -7.62 17.10
C ILE A 44 -8.01 -8.82 16.23
N GLU A 45 -7.42 -8.89 15.05
CA GLU A 45 -7.57 -10.00 14.13
C GLU A 45 -6.31 -10.88 14.13
N VAL A 46 -6.47 -12.17 13.82
CA VAL A 46 -5.36 -13.11 13.62
C VAL A 46 -4.91 -13.03 12.17
N ARG A 47 -3.61 -12.99 11.93
CA ARG A 47 -3.00 -13.00 10.59
C ARG A 47 -2.10 -14.20 10.41
N ILE A 48 -2.14 -14.80 9.24
CA ILE A 48 -1.22 -15.85 8.79
C ILE A 48 -0.55 -15.41 7.49
N ARG A 49 0.78 -15.44 7.47
CA ARG A 49 1.59 -15.24 6.26
C ARG A 49 2.38 -16.51 5.96
N PHE A 50 2.54 -16.84 4.68
CA PHE A 50 3.43 -17.92 4.26
C PHE A 50 4.73 -17.34 3.73
N GLU A 51 5.83 -17.89 4.21
CA GLU A 51 7.17 -17.51 3.80
C GLU A 51 7.69 -18.38 2.66
N ARG A 52 8.79 -17.94 2.07
CA ARG A 52 9.52 -18.74 1.07
C ARG A 52 10.05 -19.99 1.78
N GLY A 53 9.66 -21.18 1.30
CA GLY A 53 10.00 -22.46 1.93
C GLY A 53 8.82 -23.18 2.59
N GLY A 54 7.62 -22.61 2.55
CA GLY A 54 6.39 -23.29 2.99
C GLY A 54 6.08 -23.16 4.49
N PHE A 55 6.95 -22.51 5.26
CA PHE A 55 6.68 -22.11 6.64
C PHE A 55 5.59 -21.03 6.69
N CYS A 56 4.90 -20.97 7.83
CA CYS A 56 3.94 -19.92 8.12
C CYS A 56 4.33 -19.13 9.37
N ALA A 57 3.98 -17.85 9.37
CA ALA A 57 4.09 -16.95 10.51
C ALA A 57 2.68 -16.54 10.94
N VAL A 58 2.39 -16.69 12.23
CA VAL A 58 1.11 -16.29 12.83
C VAL A 58 1.33 -15.06 13.71
N SER A 59 0.53 -14.03 13.51
CA SER A 59 0.62 -12.76 14.24
C SER A 59 -0.77 -12.19 14.52
N LEU A 60 -0.82 -11.12 15.30
CA LEU A 60 -2.06 -10.41 15.64
C LEU A 60 -2.04 -8.99 15.04
N LEU A 61 -3.17 -8.55 14.52
CA LEU A 61 -3.37 -7.25 13.88
C LEU A 61 -4.36 -6.42 14.69
N ALA A 62 -3.89 -5.34 15.31
CA ALA A 62 -4.77 -4.36 15.92
C ALA A 62 -5.38 -3.46 14.84
N LYS A 63 -6.70 -3.36 14.81
CA LYS A 63 -7.40 -2.51 13.84
C LYS A 63 -7.20 -1.02 14.16
N ARG A 64 -7.01 -0.21 13.13
CA ARG A 64 -6.86 1.24 13.18
C ARG A 64 -8.07 1.93 12.54
N THR A 65 -8.31 3.16 12.95
CA THR A 65 -9.26 4.09 12.32
C THR A 65 -8.53 5.36 11.92
N SER A 66 -9.08 6.17 11.01
CA SER A 66 -8.46 7.43 10.57
C SER A 66 -8.17 8.42 11.72
N SER A 67 -8.93 8.33 12.81
CA SER A 67 -8.76 9.12 14.03
C SER A 67 -7.77 8.53 15.05
N SER A 68 -7.34 7.29 14.84
CA SER A 68 -6.41 6.62 15.74
C SER A 68 -4.99 7.19 15.53
N PRO A 69 -4.21 7.37 16.60
CA PRO A 69 -2.84 7.89 16.50
C PRO A 69 -1.96 6.97 15.64
N GLU A 70 -0.93 7.54 15.03
CA GLU A 70 0.07 6.78 14.25
C GLU A 70 0.90 5.89 15.17
N ASP A 71 1.40 6.45 16.27
CA ASP A 71 2.13 5.73 17.30
C ASP A 71 1.42 5.82 18.65
N LEU A 72 1.43 4.72 19.38
CA LEU A 72 0.75 4.57 20.65
C LEU A 72 1.35 3.41 21.43
N THR A 73 1.55 3.57 22.74
CA THR A 73 1.83 2.45 23.64
C THR A 73 0.53 1.99 24.30
N ALA A 74 0.12 0.76 24.03
CA ALA A 74 -1.01 0.12 24.65
C ALA A 74 -0.54 -0.84 25.75
N VAL A 75 -1.43 -1.13 26.70
CA VAL A 75 -1.13 -2.02 27.84
C VAL A 75 -2.09 -3.21 27.81
N THR A 76 -1.57 -4.41 28.01
CA THR A 76 -2.35 -5.64 28.15
C THR A 76 -3.06 -5.70 29.50
N SER A 77 -3.97 -6.66 29.71
CA SER A 77 -4.57 -6.91 31.02
C SER A 77 -3.56 -7.32 32.11
N SER A 78 -2.39 -7.85 31.72
CA SER A 78 -1.30 -8.21 32.64
C SER A 78 -0.36 -7.04 32.96
N GLY A 79 -0.56 -5.87 32.35
CA GLY A 79 0.31 -4.70 32.55
C GLY A 79 1.51 -4.66 31.60
N GLN A 80 1.61 -5.57 30.62
CA GLN A 80 2.67 -5.54 29.62
C GLN A 80 2.40 -4.44 28.59
N GLU A 81 3.42 -3.65 28.29
CA GLU A 81 3.35 -2.62 27.25
C GLU A 81 3.57 -3.23 25.85
N VAL A 82 2.80 -2.72 24.88
CA VAL A 82 2.83 -3.12 23.48
C VAL A 82 2.78 -1.85 22.64
N ASP A 83 3.84 -1.61 21.88
CA ASP A 83 3.89 -0.49 20.94
C ASP A 83 3.07 -0.80 19.68
N LEU A 84 2.12 0.07 19.39
CA LEU A 84 1.27 0.05 18.20
C LEU A 84 1.71 1.18 17.28
N ARG A 85 2.33 0.81 16.15
CA ARG A 85 2.76 1.74 15.10
C ARG A 85 1.94 1.53 13.85
N ALA A 86 1.47 2.61 13.23
CA ALA A 86 0.64 2.53 12.04
C ALA A 86 1.43 1.86 10.91
N MET A 87 0.81 0.87 10.28
CA MET A 87 1.37 0.20 9.11
C MET A 87 0.60 0.61 7.85
N GLN A 88 -0.73 0.74 7.98
CA GLN A 88 -1.66 1.12 6.92
C GLN A 88 -2.83 1.92 7.53
N ASP A 89 -3.75 2.39 6.69
CA ASP A 89 -4.96 3.10 7.12
C ASP A 89 -5.77 2.30 8.15
N GLU A 90 -5.95 1.00 7.91
CA GLU A 90 -6.79 0.14 8.75
C GLU A 90 -6.04 -0.68 9.80
N TRP A 91 -4.70 -0.68 9.81
CA TRP A 91 -3.92 -1.62 10.61
C TRP A 91 -2.68 -0.99 11.27
N TYR A 92 -2.47 -1.37 12.51
CA TYR A 92 -1.16 -1.28 13.16
C TYR A 92 -0.25 -2.43 12.70
N GLN A 93 1.05 -2.33 13.01
CA GLN A 93 2.03 -3.39 12.79
C GLN A 93 1.65 -4.70 13.49
N ASP A 94 2.18 -5.81 12.97
CA ASP A 94 1.98 -7.15 13.53
C ASP A 94 2.48 -7.22 14.98
N ILE A 95 1.64 -7.76 15.87
CA ILE A 95 1.98 -8.07 17.25
C ILE A 95 2.26 -9.58 17.34
N VAL A 96 3.39 -9.96 17.93
CA VAL A 96 3.78 -11.36 18.13
C VAL A 96 4.00 -11.59 19.63
N PRO A 97 2.97 -12.03 20.39
CA PRO A 97 3.12 -12.35 21.80
C PRO A 97 3.99 -13.59 22.02
N ASP A 98 4.71 -13.64 23.14
CA ASP A 98 5.53 -14.81 23.51
C ASP A 98 4.70 -16.09 23.66
N ASP A 99 3.53 -16.00 24.30
CA ASP A 99 2.54 -17.09 24.38
C ASP A 99 1.37 -16.87 23.42
N LEU A 100 1.66 -16.87 22.11
CA LEU A 100 0.64 -16.75 21.08
C LEU A 100 -0.45 -17.84 21.20
N SER A 101 -0.08 -19.05 21.61
CA SER A 101 -1.01 -20.18 21.72
C SER A 101 -2.05 -19.94 22.82
N GLY A 102 -1.61 -19.46 23.98
CA GLY A 102 -2.49 -19.05 25.08
C GLY A 102 -3.34 -17.84 24.73
N VAL A 103 -2.78 -16.84 24.04
CA VAL A 103 -3.51 -15.65 23.57
C VAL A 103 -4.62 -16.01 22.58
N LEU A 104 -4.37 -16.91 21.62
CA LEU A 104 -5.40 -17.35 20.67
C LEU A 104 -6.57 -18.07 21.38
N ARG A 105 -6.26 -18.90 22.39
CA ARG A 105 -7.26 -19.67 23.12
C ARG A 105 -8.06 -18.82 24.12
N ASN A 106 -7.40 -17.91 24.82
CA ASN A 106 -8.00 -17.14 25.92
C ASN A 106 -8.45 -15.73 25.51
N GLY A 107 -7.93 -15.22 24.39
CA GLY A 107 -8.13 -13.85 23.94
C GLY A 107 -7.13 -12.87 24.56
N MET A 108 -7.21 -11.62 24.11
CA MET A 108 -6.36 -10.53 24.57
C MET A 108 -7.14 -9.23 24.59
N VAL A 109 -6.86 -8.37 25.55
CA VAL A 109 -7.35 -6.99 25.58
C VAL A 109 -6.17 -6.05 25.69
N LEU A 110 -6.11 -5.07 24.81
CA LEU A 110 -5.19 -3.94 24.88
C LEU A 110 -5.99 -2.69 25.22
N THR A 111 -5.41 -1.82 26.03
CA THR A 111 -5.95 -0.48 26.30
C THR A 111 -4.88 0.57 26.13
N GLY A 112 -5.22 1.66 25.45
CA GLY A 112 -4.30 2.77 25.19
C GLY A 112 -5.00 4.11 25.37
N GLU A 113 -4.22 5.13 25.69
CA GLU A 113 -4.71 6.51 25.79
C GLU A 113 -3.92 7.41 24.84
N SER A 114 -4.61 8.37 24.25
CA SER A 114 -4.00 9.42 23.42
C SER A 114 -4.77 10.73 23.60
N ALA A 115 -4.29 11.80 22.96
CA ALA A 115 -5.01 13.07 22.89
C ALA A 115 -6.46 12.92 22.37
N ASN A 116 -6.69 11.94 21.47
CA ASN A 116 -7.98 11.70 20.83
C ASN A 116 -8.93 10.82 21.67
N GLY A 117 -8.53 10.40 22.87
CA GLY A 117 -9.34 9.61 23.79
C GLY A 117 -8.75 8.24 24.12
N GLN A 118 -9.58 7.41 24.75
CA GLN A 118 -9.22 6.07 25.21
C GLN A 118 -9.64 5.02 24.19
N TYR A 119 -8.69 4.17 23.83
CA TYR A 119 -8.88 3.08 22.89
C TYR A 119 -8.77 1.74 23.61
N SER A 120 -9.53 0.77 23.13
CA SER A 120 -9.45 -0.61 23.58
C SER A 120 -9.50 -1.53 22.38
N TRP A 121 -8.55 -2.46 22.30
CA TRP A 121 -8.55 -3.51 21.30
C TRP A 121 -8.83 -4.85 21.96
N SER A 122 -9.57 -5.72 21.28
CA SER A 122 -9.89 -7.04 21.84
C SER A 122 -9.83 -8.16 20.80
N LEU A 123 -9.11 -9.22 21.15
CA LEU A 123 -9.19 -10.54 20.54
C LEU A 123 -10.08 -11.41 21.41
N SER A 124 -11.13 -12.00 20.84
CA SER A 124 -11.91 -13.04 21.53
C SER A 124 -11.15 -14.36 21.49
N GLY A 125 -11.03 -15.06 22.63
CA GLY A 125 -10.44 -16.40 22.65
C GLY A 125 -11.31 -17.43 21.93
N ARG A 126 -10.71 -18.27 21.07
CA ARG A 126 -11.40 -19.29 20.25
C ARG A 126 -10.59 -20.57 20.18
N GLU A 127 -11.23 -21.64 19.71
CA GLU A 127 -10.57 -22.89 19.30
C GLU A 127 -10.47 -23.02 17.77
N ILE A 128 -11.18 -22.17 17.03
CA ILE A 128 -11.23 -22.13 15.57
C ILE A 128 -11.18 -20.68 15.11
N TYR A 129 -10.30 -20.39 14.17
CA TYR A 129 -10.25 -19.15 13.40
C TYR A 129 -10.37 -19.49 11.92
N VAL A 130 -11.27 -18.82 11.23
CA VAL A 130 -11.36 -18.84 9.77
C VAL A 130 -10.68 -17.59 9.25
N LEU A 131 -9.79 -17.76 8.27
CA LEU A 131 -9.03 -16.67 7.69
C LEU A 131 -9.19 -16.66 6.17
N ALA A 132 -9.15 -15.48 5.57
CA ALA A 132 -9.20 -15.28 4.13
C ALA A 132 -8.17 -14.23 3.72
N ALA A 133 -7.70 -14.30 2.47
CA ALA A 133 -6.95 -13.21 1.89
C ALA A 133 -7.79 -11.93 1.92
N ARG A 134 -7.18 -10.78 2.20
CA ARG A 134 -7.87 -9.50 2.15
C ARG A 134 -7.16 -8.51 1.22
N PRO A 135 -7.90 -7.56 0.62
CA PRO A 135 -7.31 -6.60 -0.30
C PRO A 135 -6.58 -5.45 0.38
N ASP A 136 -6.80 -5.22 1.68
CA ASP A 136 -6.12 -4.20 2.46
C ASP A 136 -4.73 -4.64 2.93
N ILE A 137 -4.49 -5.94 3.13
CA ILE A 137 -3.30 -6.42 3.81
C ILE A 137 -2.86 -7.80 3.30
N SER A 138 -1.55 -8.02 3.18
CA SER A 138 -1.01 -9.29 2.68
C SER A 138 -1.21 -10.44 3.66
N GLY A 139 -1.35 -11.66 3.14
CA GLY A 139 -1.62 -12.85 3.95
C GLY A 139 -3.12 -13.06 4.20
N TYR A 140 -3.43 -13.95 5.14
CA TYR A 140 -4.80 -14.33 5.50
C TYR A 140 -5.14 -13.74 6.85
N VAL A 141 -6.29 -13.07 6.96
CA VAL A 141 -6.73 -12.42 8.19
C VAL A 141 -8.03 -13.04 8.65
N SER A 142 -8.22 -13.15 9.96
CA SER A 142 -9.43 -13.73 10.54
C SER A 142 -10.68 -13.00 10.08
N GLN A 143 -11.72 -13.80 9.88
CA GLN A 143 -13.06 -13.35 9.54
C GLN A 143 -14.11 -14.25 10.19
N PRO A 144 -15.40 -13.88 10.15
CA PRO A 144 -16.42 -14.61 10.89
C PRO A 144 -16.61 -16.06 10.44
N CYS A 145 -16.52 -16.34 9.12
CA CYS A 145 -16.86 -17.65 8.57
C CYS A 145 -16.16 -17.93 7.23
N LEU A 146 -16.32 -19.15 6.73
CA LEU A 146 -16.00 -19.51 5.35
C LEU A 146 -16.95 -18.80 4.35
N GLU A 147 -16.45 -18.51 3.16
CA GLU A 147 -17.17 -17.89 2.05
C GLU A 147 -17.10 -18.83 0.82
N LEU A 148 -18.20 -18.97 0.08
CA LEU A 148 -18.22 -19.84 -1.10
C LEU A 148 -17.30 -19.32 -2.20
N GLY A 149 -16.56 -20.22 -2.82
CA GLY A 149 -15.69 -19.95 -3.97
C GLY A 149 -14.45 -19.12 -3.64
N ARG A 150 -14.16 -18.89 -2.36
CA ARG A 150 -12.99 -18.13 -1.90
C ARG A 150 -11.98 -19.06 -1.23
N ASP A 151 -10.70 -18.77 -1.42
CA ASP A 151 -9.63 -19.49 -0.73
C ASP A 151 -9.52 -19.05 0.75
N HIS A 152 -9.47 -20.05 1.61
CA HIS A 152 -9.50 -19.90 3.05
C HIS A 152 -8.41 -20.72 3.74
N ILE A 153 -8.19 -20.32 4.98
CA ILE A 153 -7.41 -21.06 5.95
C ILE A 153 -8.24 -21.25 7.20
N VAL A 154 -8.13 -22.43 7.79
CA VAL A 154 -8.70 -22.71 9.10
C VAL A 154 -7.56 -23.03 10.06
N LEU A 155 -7.42 -22.19 11.08
CA LEU A 155 -6.52 -22.40 12.22
C LEU A 155 -7.37 -22.96 13.36
N CYS A 156 -7.06 -24.16 13.84
CA CYS A 156 -7.79 -24.76 14.95
C CYS A 156 -6.88 -25.47 15.95
N THR A 157 -7.38 -25.76 17.14
CA THR A 157 -6.62 -26.57 18.10
C THR A 157 -6.58 -28.03 17.68
N LYS A 158 -5.58 -28.78 18.13
CA LYS A 158 -5.45 -30.23 17.83
C LYS A 158 -6.63 -31.03 18.35
N GLU A 159 -7.27 -30.61 19.44
CA GLU A 159 -8.38 -31.33 20.08
C GLU A 159 -9.65 -31.37 19.23
N VAL A 160 -9.85 -30.38 18.34
CA VAL A 160 -11.05 -30.28 17.49
C VAL A 160 -10.81 -30.74 16.05
N ARG A 161 -9.63 -31.30 15.75
CA ARG A 161 -9.18 -31.66 14.39
C ARG A 161 -10.22 -32.44 13.60
N ASP A 162 -10.66 -33.59 14.10
CA ASP A 162 -11.53 -34.51 13.36
C ASP A 162 -12.89 -33.88 13.04
N ARG A 163 -13.40 -33.05 13.95
CA ARG A 163 -14.66 -32.30 13.75
C ARG A 163 -14.48 -31.20 12.70
N VAL A 164 -13.33 -30.53 12.69
CA VAL A 164 -13.00 -29.51 11.68
C VAL A 164 -12.86 -30.15 10.30
N GLU A 165 -12.15 -31.27 10.19
CA GLU A 165 -12.00 -32.02 8.93
C GLU A 165 -13.37 -32.45 8.37
N LYS A 166 -14.23 -33.02 9.21
CA LYS A 166 -15.60 -33.40 8.82
C LYS A 166 -16.44 -32.20 8.38
N ALA A 167 -16.36 -31.08 9.11
CA ALA A 167 -17.09 -29.86 8.77
C ALA A 167 -16.61 -29.26 7.43
N ILE A 168 -15.30 -29.24 7.18
CA ILE A 168 -14.72 -28.79 5.91
C ILE A 168 -15.20 -29.67 4.76
N GLN A 169 -15.15 -31.00 4.90
CA GLN A 169 -15.59 -31.95 3.87
C GLN A 169 -17.07 -31.74 3.50
N ALA A 170 -17.92 -31.40 4.47
CA ALA A 170 -19.33 -31.11 4.21
C ALA A 170 -19.55 -29.88 3.28
N THR A 171 -18.58 -28.97 3.18
CA THR A 171 -18.62 -27.82 2.25
C THR A 171 -18.16 -28.16 0.83
N GLY A 172 -17.75 -29.42 0.59
CA GLY A 172 -17.13 -29.84 -0.67
C GLY A 172 -15.67 -29.40 -0.83
N ALA A 173 -15.08 -28.75 0.18
CA ALA A 173 -13.67 -28.37 0.16
C ALA A 173 -12.77 -29.53 0.63
N GLN A 174 -11.53 -29.54 0.11
CA GLN A 174 -10.44 -30.40 0.54
C GLN A 174 -9.21 -29.52 0.81
N PRO A 175 -8.58 -29.60 1.99
CA PRO A 175 -7.36 -28.83 2.25
C PRO A 175 -6.23 -29.32 1.34
N SER A 176 -5.48 -28.40 0.74
CA SER A 176 -4.27 -28.72 -0.01
C SER A 176 -3.12 -29.16 0.90
N ALA A 177 -3.12 -28.71 2.16
CA ALA A 177 -2.14 -29.09 3.17
C ALA A 177 -2.69 -28.90 4.59
N VAL A 178 -2.18 -29.69 5.52
CA VAL A 178 -2.38 -29.52 6.97
C VAL A 178 -1.02 -29.29 7.62
N LEU A 179 -0.82 -28.11 8.17
CA LEU A 179 0.45 -27.68 8.75
C LEU A 179 0.40 -27.78 10.28
N SER A 180 1.56 -28.09 10.86
CA SER A 180 1.74 -28.27 12.30
C SER A 180 2.80 -27.31 12.85
N GLU A 181 3.21 -27.51 14.10
CA GLU A 181 4.26 -26.75 14.77
C GLU A 181 5.58 -26.74 13.99
N SER A 182 5.93 -27.86 13.34
CA SER A 182 7.13 -27.96 12.51
C SER A 182 7.12 -27.06 11.26
N SER A 183 5.96 -26.49 10.93
CA SER A 183 5.77 -25.57 9.81
C SER A 183 5.41 -24.15 10.28
N GLY A 184 5.54 -23.85 11.56
CA GLY A 184 5.28 -22.53 12.15
C GLY A 184 3.87 -22.32 12.73
N ALA A 185 3.02 -23.36 12.79
CA ALA A 185 1.77 -23.25 13.53
C ALA A 185 2.04 -23.09 15.05
N PRO A 186 1.20 -22.35 15.80
CA PRO A 186 1.36 -22.22 17.25
C PRO A 186 1.26 -23.59 17.95
N ARG A 187 1.88 -23.71 19.14
CA ARG A 187 1.89 -24.95 19.90
C ARG A 187 0.47 -25.42 20.25
N GLY A 188 0.15 -26.68 19.91
CA GLY A 188 -1.19 -27.24 20.09
C GLY A 188 -2.22 -26.82 19.03
N TRP A 189 -1.78 -26.13 17.98
CA TRP A 189 -2.63 -25.72 16.86
C TRP A 189 -2.26 -26.42 15.54
N LEU A 190 -3.21 -26.43 14.61
CA LEU A 190 -3.09 -26.93 13.24
C LEU A 190 -3.65 -25.90 12.26
N ILE A 191 -3.09 -25.87 11.05
CA ILE A 191 -3.52 -24.96 9.98
C ILE A 191 -3.92 -25.78 8.76
N PHE A 192 -5.19 -25.72 8.38
CA PHE A 192 -5.73 -26.26 7.14
C PHE A 192 -5.64 -25.19 6.06
N ARG A 193 -4.87 -25.44 4.99
CA ARG A 193 -4.59 -24.49 3.90
C ARG A 193 -5.29 -24.91 2.61
N GLY A 194 -5.63 -23.94 1.77
CA GLY A 194 -6.12 -24.17 0.40
C GLY A 194 -7.59 -24.58 0.37
N LEU A 195 -8.39 -24.02 1.29
CA LEU A 195 -9.79 -24.40 1.45
C LEU A 195 -10.66 -23.52 0.56
N VAL A 196 -11.25 -24.10 -0.48
CA VAL A 196 -12.22 -23.41 -1.34
C VAL A 196 -13.60 -24.08 -1.18
N PRO A 197 -14.49 -23.56 -0.32
CA PRO A 197 -15.82 -24.11 -0.13
C PRO A 197 -16.64 -24.03 -1.41
N ALA A 198 -17.16 -25.16 -1.87
CA ALA A 198 -17.93 -25.25 -3.12
C ALA A 198 -19.45 -25.22 -2.88
N SER A 199 -19.89 -25.67 -1.70
CA SER A 199 -21.31 -25.85 -1.38
C SER A 199 -21.70 -25.14 -0.09
N PRO A 200 -22.87 -24.49 -0.04
CA PRO A 200 -23.40 -23.93 1.21
C PRO A 200 -23.74 -25.05 2.20
N VAL A 201 -23.57 -24.77 3.48
CA VAL A 201 -23.95 -25.69 4.56
C VAL A 201 -24.81 -24.94 5.57
N ALA A 202 -25.99 -25.49 5.89
CA ALA A 202 -26.89 -24.88 6.85
C ALA A 202 -26.25 -24.79 8.24
N ALA A 203 -26.36 -23.63 8.89
CA ALA A 203 -25.90 -23.45 10.26
C ALA A 203 -26.61 -24.43 11.21
N GLU A 204 -25.88 -24.90 12.22
CA GLU A 204 -26.50 -25.66 13.30
C GLU A 204 -27.25 -24.70 14.22
N GLY A 205 -28.39 -25.14 14.76
CA GLY A 205 -29.23 -24.32 15.63
C GLY A 205 -28.47 -23.90 16.90
N GLY A 206 -28.47 -22.59 17.18
CA GLY A 206 -27.81 -22.01 18.34
C GLY A 206 -26.37 -21.56 18.12
N PRO A 207 -25.70 -21.07 19.18
CA PRO A 207 -24.32 -20.59 19.10
C PRO A 207 -23.34 -21.77 19.16
N ASP A 208 -22.84 -22.19 18.00
CA ASP A 208 -21.75 -23.16 17.86
C ASP A 208 -20.53 -22.53 17.18
N ILE A 209 -19.33 -22.86 17.65
CA ILE A 209 -18.06 -22.45 17.04
C ILE A 209 -17.88 -23.03 15.63
N PHE A 210 -18.47 -24.20 15.35
CA PHE A 210 -18.39 -24.83 14.02
C PHE A 210 -19.28 -24.15 12.99
N ASN A 211 -20.20 -23.27 13.39
CA ASN A 211 -20.95 -22.43 12.44
C ASN A 211 -20.05 -21.47 11.66
N ALA A 212 -18.82 -21.22 12.13
CA ALA A 212 -17.81 -20.51 11.33
C ALA A 212 -17.37 -21.29 10.07
N LEU A 213 -17.46 -22.62 10.09
CA LEU A 213 -17.08 -23.50 8.98
C LEU A 213 -18.25 -23.80 8.03
N ARG A 214 -19.40 -23.14 8.22
CA ARG A 214 -20.61 -23.37 7.44
C ARG A 214 -20.87 -22.15 6.56
N PRO A 215 -20.36 -22.14 5.32
CA PRO A 215 -20.53 -20.99 4.43
C PRO A 215 -22.01 -20.81 4.09
N LEU A 216 -22.49 -19.58 4.20
CA LEU A 216 -23.81 -19.17 3.73
C LEU A 216 -23.72 -18.63 2.30
N PRO A 217 -24.80 -18.68 1.51
CA PRO A 217 -24.86 -18.09 0.19
C PRO A 217 -25.02 -16.56 0.23
N ASP A 218 -24.10 -15.86 0.91
CA ASP A 218 -24.08 -14.39 1.00
C ASP A 218 -23.11 -13.80 -0.01
N ILE A 219 -23.63 -13.04 -0.97
CA ILE A 219 -22.85 -12.43 -2.04
C ILE A 219 -21.89 -11.38 -1.45
N LYS A 220 -20.61 -11.48 -1.82
CA LYS A 220 -19.58 -10.52 -1.43
C LYS A 220 -18.76 -10.08 -2.63
N ILE A 221 -18.66 -8.77 -2.81
CA ILE A 221 -17.79 -8.13 -3.81
C ILE A 221 -16.44 -7.86 -3.14
N SER A 222 -15.35 -8.27 -3.79
CA SER A 222 -13.97 -8.09 -3.35
C SER A 222 -13.16 -7.40 -4.44
N LEU A 223 -12.29 -6.47 -4.04
CA LEU A 223 -11.42 -5.70 -4.94
C LEU A 223 -9.97 -6.05 -4.63
N GLU A 224 -9.41 -7.05 -5.32
CA GLU A 224 -8.18 -7.74 -4.92
C GLU A 224 -6.99 -7.39 -5.81
N GLY A 225 -5.80 -7.26 -5.24
CA GLY A 225 -4.59 -6.92 -6.00
C GLY A 225 -4.54 -5.45 -6.44
N GLY A 226 -3.81 -5.21 -7.54
CA GLY A 226 -3.45 -3.85 -7.97
C GLY A 226 -2.46 -3.16 -7.03
N ILE A 227 -2.15 -1.90 -7.30
CA ILE A 227 -1.39 -1.03 -6.39
C ILE A 227 -2.40 -0.10 -5.72
N ARG A 228 -2.79 -0.48 -4.50
CA ARG A 228 -3.69 0.32 -3.68
C ARG A 228 -2.91 1.43 -2.98
N LEU A 229 -3.36 2.67 -3.15
CA LEU A 229 -2.73 3.85 -2.56
C LEU A 229 -3.31 4.17 -1.18
N GLU A 230 -4.63 4.08 -1.06
CA GLU A 230 -5.37 4.28 0.18
C GLU A 230 -6.69 3.50 0.10
N ARG A 231 -7.55 3.63 1.12
CA ARG A 231 -8.87 2.98 1.10
C ARG A 231 -9.73 3.39 -0.08
N GLY A 232 -9.98 2.41 -0.96
CA GLY A 232 -10.85 2.61 -2.11
C GLY A 232 -10.14 3.27 -3.30
N LYS A 233 -8.83 3.52 -3.25
CA LYS A 233 -8.08 4.15 -4.34
C LYS A 233 -6.94 3.29 -4.84
N TRP A 234 -6.88 3.13 -6.14
CA TRP A 234 -5.83 2.38 -6.85
C TRP A 234 -5.09 3.26 -7.84
N LEU A 235 -3.85 2.91 -8.10
CA LEU A 235 -3.01 3.59 -9.07
C LEU A 235 -3.43 3.23 -10.50
N GLU A 236 -3.47 4.23 -11.37
CA GLU A 236 -3.62 4.08 -12.82
C GLU A 236 -2.61 3.05 -13.38
N GLY A 237 -3.08 2.19 -14.29
CA GLY A 237 -2.29 1.07 -14.82
C GLY A 237 -2.17 -0.13 -13.88
N HIS A 238 -2.61 0.00 -12.62
CA HIS A 238 -2.59 -1.08 -11.62
C HIS A 238 -3.92 -1.20 -10.84
N PRO A 239 -5.07 -1.37 -11.53
CA PRO A 239 -6.39 -1.45 -10.91
C PRO A 239 -6.60 -2.76 -10.12
N PRO A 240 -7.62 -2.83 -9.25
CA PRO A 240 -7.95 -4.07 -8.53
C PRO A 240 -8.63 -5.10 -9.44
N SER A 241 -8.38 -6.39 -9.24
CA SER A 241 -9.23 -7.46 -9.77
C SER A 241 -10.57 -7.50 -9.03
N ILE A 242 -11.68 -7.37 -9.78
CA ILE A 242 -13.03 -7.42 -9.21
C ILE A 242 -13.48 -8.88 -9.13
N ARG A 243 -13.75 -9.38 -7.92
CA ARG A 243 -14.21 -10.75 -7.68
C ARG A 243 -15.52 -10.76 -6.90
N VAL A 244 -16.36 -11.74 -7.21
CA VAL A 244 -17.63 -11.97 -6.51
C VAL A 244 -17.65 -13.37 -5.93
N TYR A 245 -17.84 -13.45 -4.62
CA TYR A 245 -17.88 -14.69 -3.84
C TYR A 245 -19.29 -14.92 -3.27
N GLY A 246 -19.52 -16.12 -2.74
CA GLY A 246 -20.72 -16.41 -1.95
C GLY A 246 -21.99 -16.75 -2.74
N SER A 247 -21.96 -16.73 -4.07
CA SER A 247 -23.08 -17.19 -4.89
C SER A 247 -22.86 -18.64 -5.34
N ALA A 248 -23.88 -19.49 -5.16
CA ALA A 248 -23.90 -20.83 -5.76
C ALA A 248 -24.14 -20.80 -7.29
N GLY A 249 -24.45 -19.63 -7.86
CA GLY A 249 -24.65 -19.42 -9.29
C GLY A 249 -23.74 -18.33 -9.85
N THR A 250 -23.99 -17.93 -11.10
CA THR A 250 -23.36 -16.77 -11.75
C THR A 250 -24.29 -15.56 -11.60
N PRO A 251 -24.16 -14.74 -10.54
CA PRO A 251 -25.02 -13.58 -10.41
C PRO A 251 -24.69 -12.56 -11.51
N GLU A 252 -25.68 -11.75 -11.88
CA GLU A 252 -25.45 -10.62 -12.77
C GLU A 252 -24.56 -9.59 -12.06
N VAL A 253 -23.36 -9.38 -12.60
CA VAL A 253 -22.41 -8.37 -12.10
C VAL A 253 -22.44 -7.19 -13.04
N ARG A 254 -22.62 -5.99 -12.48
CA ARG A 254 -22.53 -4.73 -13.23
C ARG A 254 -21.40 -3.88 -12.70
N ILE A 255 -20.66 -3.25 -13.60
CA ILE A 255 -19.63 -2.26 -13.27
C ILE A 255 -20.03 -0.96 -13.99
N ASP A 256 -20.21 0.11 -13.23
CA ASP A 256 -20.70 1.41 -13.73
C ASP A 256 -22.01 1.30 -14.54
N GLY A 257 -22.90 0.44 -14.04
CA GLY A 257 -24.19 0.15 -14.68
C GLY A 257 -24.12 -0.76 -15.91
N ARG A 258 -22.93 -1.09 -16.42
CA ARG A 258 -22.72 -1.96 -17.57
C ARG A 258 -22.58 -3.41 -17.13
N LEU A 259 -23.12 -4.34 -17.91
CA LEU A 259 -22.96 -5.77 -17.65
C LEU A 259 -21.48 -6.18 -17.78
N ALA A 260 -20.94 -6.76 -16.73
CA ALA A 260 -19.55 -7.20 -16.68
C ALA A 260 -19.37 -8.59 -17.31
N LYS A 261 -18.21 -8.82 -17.90
CA LYS A 261 -17.76 -10.13 -18.41
C LYS A 261 -16.89 -10.81 -17.37
N ARG A 262 -17.01 -12.14 -17.26
CA ARG A 262 -16.18 -12.95 -16.39
C ARG A 262 -14.98 -13.53 -17.14
N THR A 263 -13.78 -13.43 -16.59
CA THR A 263 -12.56 -14.04 -17.10
C THR A 263 -12.42 -15.50 -16.64
N GLY A 264 -11.47 -16.23 -17.24
CA GLY A 264 -11.21 -17.65 -16.89
C GLY A 264 -10.70 -17.86 -15.46
N ASP A 265 -10.04 -16.87 -14.87
CA ASP A 265 -9.61 -16.87 -13.47
C ASP A 265 -10.70 -16.40 -12.49
N GLY A 266 -11.89 -16.08 -13.00
CA GLY A 266 -13.08 -15.74 -12.23
C GLY A 266 -13.24 -14.26 -11.87
N ALA A 267 -12.36 -13.39 -12.35
CA ALA A 267 -12.51 -11.94 -12.19
C ALA A 267 -13.59 -11.38 -13.14
N TYR A 268 -14.07 -10.17 -12.84
CA TYR A 268 -15.05 -9.44 -13.64
C TYR A 268 -14.46 -8.15 -14.19
N TYR A 269 -14.83 -7.78 -15.42
CA TYR A 269 -14.43 -6.53 -16.06
C TYR A 269 -15.52 -5.99 -16.99
N SER A 270 -15.48 -4.70 -17.30
CA SER A 270 -16.33 -4.04 -18.30
C SER A 270 -15.54 -2.92 -18.96
N ASP A 271 -15.90 -2.49 -20.16
CA ASP A 271 -15.16 -1.40 -20.83
C ASP A 271 -15.07 -0.14 -19.96
N GLY A 272 -13.85 0.33 -19.70
CA GLY A 272 -13.54 1.52 -18.90
C GLY A 272 -13.43 1.30 -17.37
N TRP A 273 -13.56 0.06 -16.88
CA TRP A 273 -13.47 -0.25 -15.45
C TRP A 273 -12.11 0.11 -14.80
N ASP A 274 -11.07 0.22 -15.61
CA ASP A 274 -9.68 0.51 -15.24
C ASP A 274 -9.24 1.94 -15.58
N SER A 275 -10.14 2.78 -16.09
CA SER A 275 -9.86 4.18 -16.42
C SER A 275 -9.77 5.06 -15.17
N VAL A 276 -9.08 6.21 -15.24
CA VAL A 276 -9.06 7.18 -14.13
C VAL A 276 -10.47 7.68 -13.82
N GLY A 277 -10.86 7.64 -12.55
CA GLY A 277 -12.19 8.08 -12.11
C GLY A 277 -12.74 7.28 -10.94
N ASN A 278 -14.01 7.51 -10.63
CA ASN A 278 -14.77 6.74 -9.64
C ASN A 278 -15.55 5.63 -10.35
N HIS A 279 -15.56 4.45 -9.74
CA HIS A 279 -16.20 3.25 -10.24
C HIS A 279 -17.09 2.62 -9.17
N SER A 280 -18.09 1.89 -9.63
CA SER A 280 -19.03 1.15 -8.80
C SER A 280 -19.26 -0.25 -9.36
N VAL A 281 -19.24 -1.24 -8.47
CA VAL A 281 -19.56 -2.63 -8.78
C VAL A 281 -20.85 -2.99 -8.05
N TRP A 282 -21.78 -3.61 -8.76
CA TRP A 282 -23.05 -4.07 -8.22
C TRP A 282 -23.26 -5.55 -8.52
N CYS A 283 -23.77 -6.29 -7.53
CA CYS A 283 -24.10 -7.70 -7.68
C CYS A 283 -25.12 -8.12 -6.61
N GLY A 284 -26.29 -8.61 -7.01
CA GLY A 284 -27.28 -9.21 -6.09
C GLY A 284 -27.67 -8.31 -4.91
N GLY A 285 -27.90 -7.02 -5.17
CA GLY A 285 -28.28 -6.04 -4.15
C GLY A 285 -27.12 -5.52 -3.29
N LYS A 286 -25.89 -6.02 -3.47
CA LYS A 286 -24.68 -5.47 -2.87
C LYS A 286 -23.99 -4.52 -3.84
N SER A 287 -23.39 -3.46 -3.34
CA SER A 287 -22.55 -2.56 -4.12
C SER A 287 -21.23 -2.25 -3.40
N CYS A 288 -20.19 -2.02 -4.18
CA CYS A 288 -18.89 -1.53 -3.72
C CYS A 288 -18.41 -0.43 -4.66
N SER A 289 -17.66 0.54 -4.14
CA SER A 289 -17.07 1.62 -4.95
C SER A 289 -15.57 1.66 -4.79
N TYR A 290 -14.89 2.06 -5.86
CA TYR A 290 -13.46 2.34 -5.87
C TYR A 290 -13.16 3.51 -6.79
N SER A 291 -11.92 3.97 -6.78
CA SER A 291 -11.43 4.96 -7.72
C SER A 291 -10.03 4.60 -8.21
N ILE A 292 -9.73 5.05 -9.42
CA ILE A 292 -8.42 4.95 -10.03
C ILE A 292 -7.91 6.37 -10.18
N VAL A 293 -6.71 6.60 -9.64
CA VAL A 293 -6.07 7.92 -9.66
C VAL A 293 -4.79 7.87 -10.46
N PRO A 294 -4.45 8.94 -11.19
CA PRO A 294 -3.21 9.00 -11.95
C PRO A 294 -2.01 8.92 -11.01
N PHE A 295 -0.86 8.51 -11.55
CA PHE A 295 0.39 8.57 -10.83
C PHE A 295 0.78 10.03 -10.55
N GLU A 296 0.81 10.43 -9.29
CA GLU A 296 1.44 11.68 -8.88
C GLU A 296 2.95 11.46 -8.75
N ALA A 297 3.72 12.00 -9.69
CA ALA A 297 5.18 11.86 -9.74
C ALA A 297 5.93 12.65 -8.64
N SER A 298 5.22 13.21 -7.66
CA SER A 298 5.81 13.91 -6.53
C SER A 298 6.06 12.92 -5.39
N TRP A 299 7.33 12.58 -5.18
CA TRP A 299 7.77 11.85 -3.99
C TRP A 299 8.35 12.85 -2.98
N GLU A 300 7.78 12.93 -1.79
CA GLU A 300 8.49 13.52 -0.66
C GLU A 300 9.60 12.56 -0.23
N LEU A 301 10.84 13.06 -0.25
CA LEU A 301 11.99 12.32 0.24
C LEU A 301 12.08 12.53 1.75
N PHE A 302 12.00 11.46 2.53
CA PHE A 302 12.10 11.48 3.98
C PHE A 302 13.24 10.57 4.46
N GLU A 303 13.75 10.80 5.66
CA GLU A 303 14.86 10.01 6.21
C GLU A 303 14.34 8.69 6.81
N ALA A 304 13.96 7.74 5.97
CA ALA A 304 13.33 6.49 6.43
C ALA A 304 14.25 5.67 7.35
N TYR A 305 15.56 5.68 7.06
CA TYR A 305 16.55 5.05 7.91
C TYR A 305 17.84 5.86 7.94
N MET A 306 18.38 6.10 9.13
CA MET A 306 19.66 6.78 9.33
C MET A 306 20.65 5.91 10.08
N PHE A 307 21.88 5.82 9.58
CA PHE A 307 22.96 5.15 10.30
C PHE A 307 24.31 5.83 10.03
N PRO A 308 25.23 5.85 11.00
CA PRO A 308 26.53 6.47 10.82
C PRO A 308 27.36 5.73 9.76
N ILE A 309 28.16 6.45 8.98
CA ILE A 309 29.05 5.86 7.96
C ILE A 309 30.12 4.98 8.62
N ALA A 310 30.59 5.39 9.79
CA ALA A 310 31.52 4.65 10.63
C ALA A 310 31.21 4.92 12.11
N PRO A 311 31.58 4.03 13.04
CA PRO A 311 31.41 4.26 14.47
C PRO A 311 32.01 5.62 14.88
N GLY A 312 31.19 6.49 15.49
CA GLY A 312 31.60 7.84 15.91
C GLY A 312 31.64 8.91 14.81
N ALA A 313 31.36 8.57 13.54
CA ALA A 313 31.30 9.56 12.46
C ALA A 313 30.06 10.47 12.61
N GLN A 314 30.24 11.77 12.36
CA GLN A 314 29.12 12.71 12.27
C GLN A 314 28.33 12.58 10.96
N GLN A 315 28.92 11.96 9.93
CA GLN A 315 28.23 11.65 8.69
C GLN A 315 27.36 10.41 8.86
N ARG A 316 26.16 10.47 8.30
CA ARG A 316 25.14 9.41 8.32
C ARG A 316 24.69 9.11 6.91
N PHE A 317 24.48 7.84 6.60
CA PHE A 317 23.66 7.47 5.46
C PHE A 317 22.18 7.66 5.82
N SER A 318 21.42 8.27 4.93
CA SER A 318 19.96 8.33 4.98
C SER A 318 19.41 7.54 3.80
N VAL A 319 18.51 6.60 4.06
CA VAL A 319 17.88 5.76 3.03
C VAL A 319 16.41 6.13 2.93
N CYS A 320 15.92 6.38 1.72
CA CYS A 320 14.52 6.63 1.39
C CYS A 320 14.13 5.82 0.15
N GLY A 321 13.53 4.64 0.34
CA GLY A 321 13.28 3.71 -0.75
C GLY A 321 14.59 3.32 -1.47
N PRO A 322 14.70 3.50 -2.81
CA PRO A 322 15.94 3.24 -3.55
C PRO A 322 17.00 4.34 -3.40
N VAL A 323 16.69 5.46 -2.75
CA VAL A 323 17.60 6.60 -2.62
C VAL A 323 18.47 6.43 -1.38
N VAL A 324 19.79 6.50 -1.55
CA VAL A 324 20.77 6.59 -0.46
C VAL A 324 21.45 7.95 -0.53
N ARG A 325 21.39 8.70 0.58
CA ARG A 325 22.02 10.01 0.76
C ARG A 325 23.08 9.93 1.85
N VAL A 326 24.09 10.79 1.77
CA VAL A 326 25.02 11.04 2.87
C VAL A 326 24.65 12.37 3.51
N GLY A 327 24.07 12.32 4.71
CA GLY A 327 23.81 13.47 5.58
C GLY A 327 24.97 13.73 6.55
N GLY A 328 25.17 14.99 6.95
CA GLY A 328 26.20 15.41 7.91
C GLY A 328 26.17 16.92 8.15
N VAL A 329 26.87 17.39 9.19
CA VAL A 329 26.86 18.79 9.69
C VAL A 329 27.45 19.82 8.69
N ALA A 330 28.08 19.35 7.61
CA ALA A 330 28.44 20.19 6.46
C ALA A 330 27.48 19.89 5.31
N PRO A 331 26.96 20.91 4.58
CA PRO A 331 26.07 20.70 3.44
C PRO A 331 26.78 19.80 2.44
N SER A 332 26.38 18.53 2.39
CA SER A 332 26.84 17.62 1.36
C SER A 332 26.35 18.20 0.03
N ARG A 333 27.30 18.54 -0.87
CA ARG A 333 27.02 19.07 -2.22
C ARG A 333 26.25 18.08 -3.12
N SER A 334 25.88 16.90 -2.60
CA SER A 334 25.15 15.90 -3.34
C SER A 334 23.66 16.24 -3.38
N HIS A 335 23.17 16.61 -4.55
CA HIS A 335 21.76 16.80 -4.84
C HIS A 335 21.19 15.52 -5.45
N THR A 336 20.12 14.99 -4.88
CA THR A 336 19.38 13.87 -5.49
C THR A 336 18.06 14.39 -6.03
N ILE A 337 17.80 14.15 -7.32
CA ILE A 337 16.53 14.48 -7.97
C ILE A 337 15.94 13.26 -8.67
N CYS A 338 14.62 13.28 -8.78
CA CYS A 338 13.83 12.32 -9.52
C CYS A 338 13.36 12.98 -10.83
N VAL A 339 13.59 12.33 -11.97
CA VAL A 339 13.22 12.85 -13.29
C VAL A 339 12.48 11.75 -14.08
N PRO A 340 11.55 12.09 -14.98
CA PRO A 340 10.90 11.10 -15.84
C PRO A 340 11.92 10.32 -16.69
N GLU A 341 11.57 9.08 -17.06
CA GLU A 341 12.39 8.23 -17.95
C GLU A 341 12.64 8.89 -19.32
N THR A 342 11.73 9.76 -19.76
CA THR A 342 11.87 10.57 -20.99
C THR A 342 12.94 11.65 -20.89
N ASN A 343 13.40 11.98 -19.66
CA ASN A 343 14.25 13.13 -19.35
C ASN A 343 15.46 12.78 -18.46
N PRO A 344 16.29 11.78 -18.82
CA PRO A 344 17.32 11.29 -17.91
C PRO A 344 18.56 12.21 -17.82
N VAL A 345 18.75 13.19 -18.71
CA VAL A 345 19.94 14.06 -18.67
C VAL A 345 19.68 15.24 -17.76
N VAL A 346 20.52 15.44 -16.74
CA VAL A 346 20.37 16.54 -15.78
C VAL A 346 21.48 17.57 -15.96
N LEU A 347 21.14 18.87 -15.95
CA LEU A 347 22.10 19.97 -16.14
C LEU A 347 22.09 20.91 -14.95
N GLY A 348 23.27 21.32 -14.48
CA GLY A 348 23.45 22.42 -13.52
C GLY A 348 23.70 23.76 -14.21
N PRO A 349 23.92 24.85 -13.43
CA PRO A 349 24.27 26.18 -13.95
C PRO A 349 25.59 26.25 -14.72
N GLU A 350 26.59 25.44 -14.39
CA GLU A 350 27.90 25.55 -15.04
C GLU A 350 28.03 24.58 -16.23
N PRO A 351 28.80 24.92 -17.28
CA PRO A 351 28.95 24.07 -18.46
C PRO A 351 29.51 22.67 -18.21
N SER A 352 30.24 22.42 -17.12
CA SER A 352 30.70 21.07 -16.76
C SER A 352 29.67 20.26 -15.95
N GLN A 353 28.58 20.90 -15.51
CA GLN A 353 27.59 20.27 -14.64
C GLN A 353 26.53 19.56 -15.47
N ILE A 354 26.87 18.36 -15.93
CA ILE A 354 25.95 17.46 -16.64
C ILE A 354 26.04 16.06 -16.02
N GLY A 355 24.88 15.47 -15.76
CA GLY A 355 24.73 14.12 -15.23
C GLY A 355 23.71 13.31 -16.03
N THR A 356 23.64 12.02 -15.75
CA THR A 356 22.58 11.15 -16.28
C THR A 356 21.93 10.43 -15.11
N ALA A 357 20.61 10.50 -15.06
CA ALA A 357 19.77 9.76 -14.14
C ALA A 357 19.72 8.30 -14.59
N PHE A 358 19.77 7.39 -13.64
CA PHE A 358 19.69 5.96 -13.91
C PHE A 358 18.32 5.45 -13.52
N LYS A 359 17.83 4.48 -14.29
CA LYS A 359 16.60 3.79 -13.98
C LYS A 359 16.83 2.89 -12.77
N ALA A 360 16.04 3.08 -11.72
CA ALA A 360 16.17 2.28 -10.50
C ALA A 360 15.71 0.82 -10.71
N SER A 361 14.92 0.53 -11.74
CA SER A 361 14.41 -0.79 -12.05
C SER A 361 14.17 -0.98 -13.55
N GLY A 362 14.01 -2.22 -14.04
CA GLY A 362 13.66 -2.50 -15.44
C GLY A 362 12.21 -2.19 -15.83
N VAL A 363 11.38 -1.73 -14.88
CA VAL A 363 9.93 -1.53 -15.10
C VAL A 363 9.69 -0.20 -15.83
N GLY A 364 8.96 -0.23 -16.96
CA GLY A 364 8.62 0.97 -17.74
C GLY A 364 7.84 2.01 -16.92
N GLY A 365 8.14 3.30 -17.13
CA GLY A 365 7.39 4.40 -16.50
C GLY A 365 7.83 4.77 -15.08
N VAL A 366 8.80 4.05 -14.51
CA VAL A 366 9.41 4.42 -13.23
C VAL A 366 10.35 5.61 -13.43
N PRO A 367 10.29 6.66 -12.59
CA PRO A 367 11.17 7.80 -12.73
C PRO A 367 12.64 7.40 -12.49
N CYS A 368 13.54 8.06 -13.21
CA CYS A 368 14.98 7.92 -13.04
C CYS A 368 15.48 8.74 -11.85
N LEU A 369 16.52 8.24 -11.20
CA LEU A 369 17.18 8.92 -10.09
C LEU A 369 18.56 9.41 -10.54
N ALA A 370 18.83 10.70 -10.30
CA ALA A 370 20.15 11.29 -10.46
C ALA A 370 20.66 11.77 -9.10
N THR A 371 21.91 11.43 -8.79
CA THR A 371 22.67 12.04 -7.70
C THR A 371 23.82 12.82 -8.31
N THR A 372 23.86 14.13 -8.11
CA THR A 372 24.83 15.05 -8.69
C THR A 372 25.56 15.80 -7.58
N ASP A 373 26.83 16.16 -7.78
CA ASP A 373 27.62 17.02 -6.90
C ASP A 373 27.39 18.53 -7.15
N PHE A 374 26.42 18.84 -8.00
CA PHE A 374 25.96 20.18 -8.38
C PHE A 374 24.44 20.29 -8.22
N LEU A 375 23.93 21.52 -8.10
CA LEU A 375 22.49 21.81 -8.09
C LEU A 375 21.90 21.60 -9.49
N PRO A 376 21.06 20.58 -9.73
CA PRO A 376 20.45 20.39 -11.03
C PRO A 376 19.35 21.44 -11.26
N VAL A 377 19.36 22.02 -12.45
CA VAL A 377 18.44 23.08 -12.89
C VAL A 377 17.50 22.59 -13.98
N TRP A 378 18.01 21.78 -14.92
CA TRP A 378 17.24 21.26 -16.04
C TRP A 378 17.31 19.73 -16.11
N ALA A 379 16.24 19.11 -16.61
CA ALA A 379 16.25 17.74 -17.07
C ALA A 379 15.80 17.64 -18.55
N LEU A 380 16.55 16.91 -19.36
CA LEU A 380 16.46 16.83 -20.82
C LEU A 380 16.40 15.37 -21.28
N PRO A 381 15.88 15.11 -22.49
CA PRO A 381 15.98 13.79 -23.12
C PRO A 381 17.43 13.38 -23.37
N LEU A 382 17.69 12.07 -23.38
CA LEU A 382 19.03 11.54 -23.68
C LEU A 382 19.49 11.92 -25.09
N ASP A 383 18.56 11.93 -26.04
CA ASP A 383 18.75 12.37 -27.42
C ASP A 383 17.65 13.39 -27.81
N PRO A 384 17.88 14.69 -27.55
CA PRO A 384 16.87 15.70 -27.81
C PRO A 384 16.48 15.87 -29.28
N LEU A 385 17.33 15.48 -30.24
CA LEU A 385 16.99 15.63 -31.67
C LEU A 385 16.00 14.57 -32.14
N HIS A 386 16.10 13.36 -31.60
CA HIS A 386 15.31 12.22 -32.07
C HIS A 386 14.15 11.83 -31.16
N CYS A 387 14.01 12.45 -29.98
CA CYS A 387 12.88 12.19 -29.10
C CYS A 387 11.52 12.63 -29.70
N ASP A 388 10.45 12.04 -29.19
CA ASP A 388 9.07 12.45 -29.47
C ASP A 388 8.71 13.70 -28.66
N LYS A 389 8.18 14.72 -29.35
CA LYS A 389 7.84 16.02 -28.76
C LYS A 389 6.57 15.96 -27.89
N GLN A 390 5.72 14.96 -28.09
CA GLN A 390 4.50 14.82 -27.30
C GLN A 390 4.79 14.26 -25.90
N SER A 391 5.78 13.38 -25.80
CA SER A 391 6.17 12.71 -24.55
C SER A 391 7.37 13.35 -23.85
N ALA A 392 8.20 14.12 -24.55
CA ALA A 392 9.40 14.74 -24.00
C ALA A 392 9.38 16.28 -24.07
N SER A 393 9.81 16.91 -22.98
CA SER A 393 9.93 18.38 -22.86
C SER A 393 11.24 18.76 -22.16
N ILE A 394 11.53 20.04 -21.98
CA ILE A 394 12.63 20.54 -21.16
C ILE A 394 12.05 20.83 -19.78
N LEU A 395 12.49 20.07 -18.77
CA LEU A 395 11.94 20.16 -17.42
C LEU A 395 12.81 21.06 -16.54
N PHE A 396 12.21 22.03 -15.87
CA PHE A 396 12.86 22.80 -14.82
C PHE A 396 12.76 22.06 -13.48
N VAL A 397 13.89 21.70 -12.88
CA VAL A 397 13.96 20.75 -11.73
C VAL A 397 14.55 21.36 -10.45
N ALA A 398 14.93 22.64 -10.44
CA ALA A 398 15.65 23.31 -9.35
C ALA A 398 14.82 23.56 -8.06
N GLY A 399 13.87 22.68 -7.72
CA GLY A 399 12.82 22.82 -6.70
C GLY A 399 13.10 23.78 -5.54
N THR A 400 12.11 24.64 -5.24
CA THR A 400 11.99 25.62 -4.12
C THR A 400 13.17 26.55 -3.82
N THR A 401 14.31 26.40 -4.48
CA THR A 401 15.47 27.28 -4.33
C THR A 401 15.16 28.59 -5.05
N SER A 402 15.32 29.72 -4.36
CA SER A 402 14.98 31.04 -4.90
C SER A 402 15.64 31.22 -6.28
N LEU A 403 14.83 31.39 -7.32
CA LEU A 403 15.26 31.62 -8.71
C LEU A 403 16.34 32.70 -8.78
N GLN A 404 16.34 33.65 -7.85
CA GLN A 404 17.32 34.73 -7.74
C GLN A 404 18.77 34.25 -7.55
N GLN A 405 18.99 33.08 -6.94
CA GLN A 405 20.33 32.50 -6.77
C GLN A 405 20.82 31.74 -8.02
N ILE A 406 19.90 31.33 -8.91
CA ILE A 406 20.18 30.54 -10.12
C ILE A 406 20.46 31.46 -11.32
N LEU A 407 20.21 32.77 -11.18
CA LEU A 407 20.04 33.72 -12.29
C LEU A 407 21.22 33.90 -13.25
N LYS A 408 22.42 33.38 -12.97
CA LYS A 408 23.53 33.49 -13.91
C LYS A 408 24.36 32.20 -13.94
N PRO A 409 24.45 31.49 -15.07
CA PRO A 409 25.45 30.45 -15.23
C PRO A 409 26.83 31.10 -15.04
N ALA A 410 27.53 30.72 -13.98
CA ALA A 410 28.79 31.34 -13.59
C ALA A 410 29.96 30.72 -14.37
N GLY A 411 30.93 31.57 -14.72
CA GLY A 411 32.28 31.14 -15.08
C GLY A 411 32.67 31.25 -16.55
N ASP A 412 33.88 31.77 -16.77
CA ASP A 412 34.65 31.53 -18.00
C ASP A 412 34.87 30.03 -18.21
N PRO A 413 35.01 29.56 -19.46
CA PRO A 413 35.09 28.12 -19.77
C PRO A 413 36.21 27.43 -18.98
N PRO A 414 35.91 26.41 -18.15
CA PRO A 414 36.92 25.70 -17.38
C PRO A 414 37.89 24.94 -18.30
N ARG A 415 39.19 25.02 -17.99
CA ARG A 415 40.29 24.45 -18.80
C ARG A 415 40.45 22.93 -18.73
N ARG A 416 39.61 22.17 -18.00
CA ARG A 416 39.99 20.79 -17.61
C ARG A 416 38.94 19.66 -17.67
N LYS A 417 37.82 19.81 -18.37
CA LYS A 417 36.93 18.66 -18.69
C LYS A 417 36.18 18.83 -20.01
N ASP A 418 36.83 18.55 -21.14
CA ASP A 418 36.29 18.89 -22.47
C ASP A 418 35.02 18.13 -22.86
N ALA A 419 34.89 16.86 -22.45
CA ALA A 419 33.77 16.00 -22.83
C ALA A 419 32.45 16.37 -22.12
N GLU A 420 32.50 16.70 -20.82
CA GLU A 420 31.31 17.13 -20.06
C GLU A 420 30.79 18.48 -20.60
N ILE A 421 31.70 19.43 -20.83
CA ILE A 421 31.36 20.73 -21.44
C ILE A 421 30.73 20.55 -22.81
N GLU A 422 31.27 19.64 -23.61
CA GLU A 422 30.72 19.31 -24.92
C GLU A 422 29.32 18.71 -24.84
N ARG A 423 29.14 17.72 -23.97
CA ARG A 423 27.85 17.07 -23.77
C ARG A 423 26.81 18.07 -23.25
N TRP A 424 27.19 18.98 -22.36
CA TRP A 424 26.33 20.03 -21.83
C TRP A 424 25.85 20.99 -22.91
N TYR A 425 26.76 21.61 -23.67
CA TYR A 425 26.33 22.62 -24.66
C TYR A 425 25.55 21.96 -25.81
N ARG A 426 25.94 20.74 -26.24
CA ARG A 426 25.20 20.00 -27.28
C ARG A 426 23.77 19.70 -26.84
N SER A 427 23.58 19.19 -25.62
CA SER A 427 22.24 18.89 -25.08
C SER A 427 21.34 20.12 -25.08
N VAL A 428 21.86 21.29 -24.67
CA VAL A 428 21.11 22.57 -24.68
C VAL A 428 20.74 23.00 -26.09
N LEU A 429 21.70 22.96 -27.03
CA LEU A 429 21.48 23.40 -28.41
C LEU A 429 20.57 22.44 -29.18
N ASP A 430 20.69 21.15 -28.94
CA ASP A 430 19.90 20.11 -29.60
C ASP A 430 18.43 20.15 -29.13
N ALA A 431 18.19 20.28 -27.82
CA ALA A 431 16.85 20.48 -27.28
C ALA A 431 16.21 21.77 -27.84
N SER A 432 17.01 22.85 -27.95
CA SER A 432 16.57 24.11 -28.55
C SER A 432 16.29 23.99 -30.05
N ARG A 433 17.08 23.21 -30.80
CA ARG A 433 16.91 23.00 -32.25
C ARG A 433 15.68 22.15 -32.54
N LYS A 434 15.44 21.12 -31.73
CA LYS A 434 14.22 20.32 -31.79
C LYS A 434 12.98 21.17 -31.52
N GLY A 435 13.10 22.19 -30.67
CA GLY A 435 11.98 23.01 -30.23
C GLY A 435 11.10 22.26 -29.24
N LEU A 436 11.75 21.64 -28.24
CA LEU A 436 11.05 21.01 -27.12
C LEU A 436 10.34 22.08 -26.27
N ALA A 437 9.14 21.76 -25.79
CA ALA A 437 8.38 22.62 -24.88
C ALA A 437 9.10 22.76 -23.54
N LEU A 438 8.90 23.86 -22.81
CA LEU A 438 9.40 24.04 -21.45
C LEU A 438 8.33 23.68 -20.43
N HIS A 439 8.72 23.07 -19.32
CA HIS A 439 7.80 22.76 -18.23
C HIS A 439 8.40 23.19 -16.87
N PRO A 440 7.73 24.08 -16.12
CA PRO A 440 6.51 24.81 -16.50
C PRO A 440 6.81 25.93 -17.52
N ASP A 441 5.87 26.20 -18.43
CA ASP A 441 6.03 27.24 -19.47
C ASP A 441 5.73 28.65 -18.93
N THR A 442 6.61 29.15 -18.06
CA THR A 442 6.51 30.50 -17.48
C THR A 442 7.52 31.46 -18.12
N ALA A 443 7.25 32.77 -18.06
CA ALA A 443 8.17 33.77 -18.58
C ALA A 443 9.58 33.67 -17.95
N LEU A 444 9.65 33.47 -16.63
CA LEU A 444 10.91 33.30 -15.90
C LEU A 444 11.71 32.08 -16.37
N VAL A 445 11.05 30.93 -16.55
CA VAL A 445 11.69 29.69 -17.03
C VAL A 445 12.17 29.86 -18.47
N ARG A 446 11.38 30.51 -19.33
CA ARG A 446 11.78 30.84 -20.70
C ARG A 446 13.02 31.72 -20.74
N ASP A 447 13.05 32.78 -19.95
CA ASP A 447 14.19 33.72 -19.90
C ASP A 447 15.46 33.02 -19.41
N LEU A 448 15.35 32.20 -18.35
CA LEU A 448 16.48 31.41 -17.85
C LEU A 448 17.01 30.44 -18.93
N TRP A 449 16.12 29.74 -19.64
CA TRP A 449 16.53 28.85 -20.72
C TRP A 449 17.23 29.60 -21.87
N GLN A 450 16.80 30.83 -22.19
CA GLN A 450 17.50 31.65 -23.18
C GLN A 450 18.93 31.99 -22.75
N GLU A 451 19.18 32.23 -21.46
CA GLU A 451 20.54 32.47 -20.96
C GLU A 451 21.44 31.23 -21.11
N TYR A 452 20.92 30.04 -20.80
CA TYR A 452 21.63 28.78 -21.06
C TYR A 452 21.97 28.60 -22.55
N LYS A 453 20.99 28.89 -23.43
CA LYS A 453 21.18 28.82 -24.89
C LYS A 453 22.22 29.82 -25.39
N LYS A 454 22.21 31.06 -24.88
CA LYS A 454 23.22 32.08 -25.21
C LYS A 454 24.62 31.61 -24.78
N LEU A 455 24.77 31.06 -23.57
CA LEU A 455 26.04 30.53 -23.09
C LEU A 455 26.51 29.33 -23.93
N ALA A 456 25.67 28.34 -24.17
CA ALA A 456 25.98 27.18 -25.00
C ALA A 456 26.48 27.57 -26.40
N ARG A 457 25.84 28.58 -27.02
CA ARG A 457 26.28 29.13 -28.32
C ARG A 457 27.66 29.78 -28.26
N ARG A 458 27.96 30.53 -27.19
CA ARG A 458 29.28 31.17 -27.01
C ARG A 458 30.38 30.11 -26.90
N ILE A 459 30.16 29.07 -26.09
CA ILE A 459 31.10 27.96 -25.90
C ILE A 459 31.33 27.21 -27.22
N TRP A 460 30.25 26.87 -27.93
CA TRP A 460 30.34 26.18 -29.22
C TRP A 460 31.14 26.99 -30.25
N LYS A 461 30.90 28.31 -30.34
CA LYS A 461 31.65 29.20 -31.26
C LYS A 461 33.12 29.32 -30.90
N ALA A 462 33.47 29.34 -29.61
CA ALA A 462 34.85 29.46 -29.16
C ALA A 462 35.68 28.18 -29.39
N ARG A 463 35.01 27.04 -29.64
CA ARG A 463 35.64 25.74 -29.89
C ARG A 463 35.65 25.33 -31.36
N LYS A 464 34.99 26.10 -32.23
CA LYS A 464 35.01 25.95 -33.69
C LYS A 464 36.10 26.85 -34.25
#